data_AF-A0A534XR99-F1
#
_entry.id   AF-A0A534XR99-F1
#
_cell.length_a   1.000
_cell.length_b   1.000
_cell.length_c   1.000
_cell.angle_alpha   90.00
_cell.angle_beta   90.00
_cell.angle_gamma   90.00
#
_symmetry.space_group_name_H-M   'P 1'
#
loop_
_entity.id
_entity.type
_entity.pdbx_description
1 polymer ?
#
loop_
_entity_poly.entity_id
_entity_poly.type
_entity_poly.pdbx_seq_one_letter_code
_entity_poly.pdbx_strand_id
1 'polypeptide(L)'
;MQKLIGVVDLANGTITSRRQDSLTLDIPADLDWITGGVSVNADKLGRYQTAAGESRVYLANPRLLSGRAPGEECLVAAADVEMSGKTCTRRYQIAMVDVDD
;
A
#
# COMPACT_ATOMS: atom_id res chain seq x y z
N MET A 1 -14.53 -12.04 14.88
CA MET A 1 -13.37 -12.66 14.21
C MET A 1 -12.84 -11.68 13.18
N GLN A 2 -11.55 -11.34 13.21
CA GLN A 2 -10.95 -10.51 12.17
C GLN A 2 -10.55 -11.42 11.02
N LYS A 3 -11.20 -11.30 9.85
CA LYS A 3 -10.83 -12.05 8.66
C LYS A 3 -9.49 -11.54 8.16
N LEU A 4 -8.53 -12.45 7.96
CA LEU A 4 -7.27 -12.15 7.31
C LEU A 4 -7.44 -12.42 5.81
N ILE A 5 -6.86 -11.57 4.99
CA ILE A 5 -6.82 -11.67 3.54
C ILE A 5 -5.35 -11.83 3.16
N GLY A 6 -5.03 -12.86 2.38
CA GLY A 6 -3.70 -13.04 1.81
C GLY A 6 -3.40 -11.89 0.84
N VAL A 7 -2.21 -11.31 0.93
CA VAL A 7 -1.71 -10.35 -0.06
C VAL A 7 -0.29 -10.73 -0.43
N VAL A 8 0.02 -10.70 -1.72
CA VAL A 8 1.33 -11.00 -2.27
C VAL A 8 2.08 -9.69 -2.45
N ASP A 9 3.12 -9.43 -1.66
CA ASP A 9 4.00 -8.28 -1.83
C ASP A 9 4.71 -8.39 -3.19
N LEU A 10 4.43 -7.48 -4.11
CA LEU A 10 4.99 -7.53 -5.47
C LEU A 10 6.42 -7.00 -5.52
N ALA A 11 6.88 -6.29 -4.48
CA ALA A 11 8.26 -5.83 -4.40
C ALA A 11 9.25 -6.98 -4.13
N ASN A 12 8.84 -7.98 -3.32
CA ASN A 12 9.71 -9.10 -2.90
C ASN A 12 9.12 -10.48 -3.20
N GLY A 13 7.91 -10.56 -3.74
CA GLY A 13 7.17 -11.81 -3.96
C GLY A 13 6.68 -12.50 -2.68
N THR A 14 6.65 -11.79 -1.54
CA THR A 14 6.32 -12.39 -0.23
C THR A 14 4.82 -12.37 0.03
N ILE A 15 4.24 -13.53 0.29
CA ILE A 15 2.83 -13.65 0.67
C ILE A 15 2.69 -13.32 2.17
N THR A 16 1.85 -12.36 2.50
CA THR A 16 1.55 -11.95 3.87
C THR A 16 0.05 -11.90 4.11
N SER A 17 -0.40 -12.37 5.27
CA SER A 17 -1.80 -12.24 5.65
C SER A 17 -2.04 -10.89 6.32
N ARG A 18 -2.92 -10.07 5.75
CA ARG A 18 -3.30 -8.75 6.27
C ARG A 18 -4.72 -8.75 6.77
N ARG A 19 -5.04 -7.85 7.69
CA ARG A 19 -6.42 -7.71 8.17
C ARG A 19 -7.30 -7.18 7.05
N GLN A 20 -8.55 -7.63 6.98
CA GLN A 20 -9.52 -7.09 6.02
C GLN A 20 -9.78 -5.58 6.20
N ASP A 21 -9.57 -5.06 7.41
CA ASP A 21 -9.64 -3.63 7.76
C ASP A 21 -8.34 -2.86 7.44
N SER A 22 -7.32 -3.52 6.90
CA SER A 22 -6.11 -2.85 6.42
C SER A 22 -6.45 -1.83 5.35
N LEU A 23 -5.82 -0.66 5.46
CA LEU A 23 -5.94 0.41 4.48
C LEU A 23 -5.11 0.06 3.24
N THR A 24 -5.74 0.25 2.08
CA THR A 24 -5.15 0.05 0.75
C THR A 24 -5.29 1.32 -0.07
N LEU A 25 -4.42 1.50 -1.07
CA LEU A 25 -4.45 2.61 -2.01
C LEU A 25 -4.36 2.09 -3.44
N ASP A 26 -4.88 2.86 -4.38
CA ASP A 26 -4.72 2.57 -5.80
C ASP A 26 -3.29 2.88 -6.23
N ILE A 27 -2.72 2.00 -7.04
CA ILE A 27 -1.37 2.16 -7.58
C ILE A 27 -1.41 3.25 -8.66
N PRO A 28 -0.61 4.33 -8.54
CA PRO A 28 -0.43 5.26 -9.65
C PRO A 28 0.13 4.53 -10.87
N ALA A 29 -0.40 4.79 -12.06
CA ALA A 29 0.05 4.14 -13.31
C ALA A 29 1.53 4.40 -13.64
N ASP A 30 2.09 5.49 -13.11
CA ASP A 30 3.49 5.90 -13.32
C ASP A 30 4.38 5.57 -12.11
N LEU A 31 3.86 4.84 -11.11
CA LEU A 31 4.60 4.44 -9.92
C LEU A 31 5.79 3.56 -10.31
N ASP A 32 6.94 3.85 -9.71
CA ASP A 32 8.10 2.98 -9.81
C ASP A 32 7.84 1.66 -9.07
N TRP A 33 7.72 0.58 -9.84
CA TRP A 33 7.56 -0.78 -9.30
C TRP A 33 8.82 -1.27 -8.59
N ILE A 34 10.00 -0.76 -8.93
CA ILE A 34 11.28 -1.17 -8.32
C ILE A 34 11.33 -0.71 -6.86
N THR A 35 10.99 0.55 -6.61
CA THR A 35 10.89 1.10 -5.25
C THR A 35 9.61 0.61 -4.57
N GLY A 36 8.53 0.42 -5.34
CA GLY A 36 7.32 -0.28 -4.92
C GLY A 36 6.63 0.30 -3.69
N GLY A 37 6.90 1.57 -3.36
CA GLY A 37 6.64 2.15 -2.05
C GLY A 37 6.01 3.53 -2.12
N VAL A 38 4.92 3.71 -1.36
CA VAL A 38 4.27 5.01 -1.18
C VAL A 38 4.27 5.38 0.30
N SER A 39 4.75 6.58 0.61
CA SER A 39 4.76 7.12 1.97
C SER A 39 3.58 8.06 2.13
N VAL A 40 2.66 7.77 3.05
CA VAL A 40 1.48 8.60 3.30
C VAL A 40 1.58 9.26 4.66
N ASN A 41 1.53 10.59 4.70
CA ASN A 41 1.50 11.34 5.96
C ASN A 41 0.08 11.46 6.54
N ALA A 42 -0.02 11.94 7.79
CA ALA A 42 -1.28 12.10 8.53
C ALA A 42 -2.37 12.90 7.78
N ASP A 43 -1.97 13.82 6.91
CA ASP A 43 -2.86 14.61 6.05
C ASP A 43 -3.42 13.85 4.84
N LYS A 44 -3.22 12.53 4.76
CA LYS A 44 -3.58 11.68 3.61
C LYS A 44 -2.90 12.12 2.31
N LEU A 45 -1.73 12.73 2.38
CA LEU A 45 -0.90 12.99 1.21
C LEU A 45 0.03 11.79 1.01
N GLY A 46 -0.11 11.10 -0.12
CA GLY A 46 0.78 10.04 -0.55
C GLY A 46 1.92 10.61 -1.37
N ARG A 47 3.16 10.29 -1.00
CA ARG A 47 4.36 10.59 -1.77
C ARG A 47 4.94 9.31 -2.33
N TYR A 48 5.22 9.30 -3.63
CA TYR A 48 5.77 8.16 -4.33
C TYR A 48 6.84 8.60 -5.32
N GLN A 49 7.69 7.66 -5.74
CA GLN A 49 8.64 7.86 -6.82
C GLN A 49 8.08 7.25 -8.10
N THR A 50 8.19 8.00 -9.19
CA THR A 50 7.83 7.54 -10.53
C THR A 50 8.95 6.69 -11.12
N ALA A 51 8.65 5.87 -12.12
CA ALA A 51 9.67 5.09 -12.84
C ALA A 51 10.75 5.99 -13.49
N ALA A 52 10.45 7.27 -13.73
CA ALA A 52 11.39 8.28 -14.18
C ALA A 52 12.31 8.83 -13.07
N GLY A 53 12.13 8.40 -11.82
CA GLY A 53 12.87 8.87 -10.65
C GLY A 53 12.30 10.14 -10.00
N GLU A 54 11.21 10.70 -10.53
CA GLU A 54 10.59 11.91 -9.99
C GLU A 54 9.73 11.61 -8.77
N SER A 55 9.83 12.42 -7.71
CA SER A 55 8.92 12.35 -6.56
C SER A 55 7.61 13.06 -6.87
N ARG A 56 6.49 12.36 -6.80
CA ARG A 56 5.15 12.95 -6.89
C ARG A 56 4.39 12.82 -5.58
N VAL A 57 3.55 13.82 -5.32
CA VAL A 57 2.64 13.84 -4.17
C VAL A 57 1.21 13.88 -4.69
N TYR A 58 0.34 13.10 -4.09
CA TYR A 58 -1.07 13.02 -4.43
C TYR A 58 -1.93 12.87 -3.17
N LEU A 59 -3.23 13.13 -3.30
CA LEU A 59 -4.20 12.83 -2.25
C LEU A 59 -4.49 11.33 -2.25
N ALA A 60 -4.01 10.65 -1.22
CA ALA A 60 -4.23 9.24 -0.99
C ALA A 60 -5.65 9.02 -0.45
N ASN A 61 -6.45 8.24 -1.17
CA ASN A 61 -7.81 7.87 -0.76
C ASN A 61 -7.82 6.42 -0.27
N PRO A 62 -7.53 6.17 1.01
CA PRO A 62 -7.41 4.81 1.51
C PRO A 62 -8.76 4.10 1.47
N ARG A 63 -8.74 2.87 0.94
CA ARG A 63 -9.88 1.96 0.83
C ARG A 63 -9.60 0.70 1.63
N LEU A 64 -10.61 0.07 2.21
CA LEU A 64 -10.42 -1.17 2.96
C LEU A 64 -10.06 -2.32 2.02
N LEU A 65 -9.16 -3.19 2.47
CA LEU A 65 -8.76 -4.40 1.73
C LEU A 65 -9.96 -5.32 1.45
N SER A 66 -10.94 -5.38 2.35
CA SER A 66 -12.21 -6.11 2.13
C SER A 66 -13.01 -5.65 0.91
N GLY A 67 -12.79 -4.43 0.43
CA GLY A 67 -13.45 -3.88 -0.75
C GLY A 67 -12.67 -4.07 -2.06
N ARG A 68 -11.49 -4.72 -1.99
CA ARG A 68 -10.66 -5.05 -3.16
C ARG A 68 -11.05 -6.41 -3.71
N ALA A 69 -11.01 -6.53 -5.04
CA ALA A 69 -11.22 -7.81 -5.69
C ALA A 69 -9.97 -8.68 -5.55
N PRO A 70 -10.12 -10.01 -5.45
CA PRO A 70 -8.97 -10.90 -5.51
C PRO A 70 -8.29 -10.80 -6.89
N GLY A 71 -6.96 -10.82 -6.89
CA GLY A 71 -6.13 -10.56 -8.06
C GLY A 71 -5.91 -9.08 -8.38
N GLU A 72 -6.56 -8.15 -7.65
CA GLU A 72 -6.35 -6.72 -7.84
C GLU A 72 -5.04 -6.27 -7.19
N GLU A 73 -4.26 -5.50 -7.94
CA GLU A 73 -3.01 -4.91 -7.48
C GLU A 73 -3.31 -3.60 -6.75
N CYS A 74 -2.90 -3.51 -5.50
CA CYS A 74 -3.11 -2.33 -4.67
C CYS A 74 -1.94 -2.11 -3.71
N LEU A 75 -1.79 -0.86 -3.27
CA LEU A 75 -0.81 -0.48 -2.27
C LEU A 75 -1.37 -0.83 -0.89
N VAL A 76 -0.79 -1.78 -0.18
CA VAL A 76 -1.26 -2.17 1.16
C VAL A 76 -0.42 -1.48 2.23
N ALA A 77 -1.08 -0.88 3.22
CA ALA A 77 -0.40 -0.25 4.34
C ALA A 77 0.50 -1.26 5.08
N ALA A 78 1.78 -0.94 5.20
CA ALA A 78 2.66 -1.63 6.14
C ALA A 78 2.12 -1.43 7.56
N ALA A 79 2.31 -2.46 8.40
CA ALA A 79 1.97 -2.37 9.81
C ALA A 79 2.80 -1.28 10.51
N ASP A 80 4.02 -1.06 10.02
CA ASP A 80 4.95 -0.09 10.56
C ASP A 80 4.56 1.34 10.17
N VAL A 81 4.43 2.18 11.19
CA VAL A 81 4.19 3.60 11.05
C VAL A 81 5.42 4.30 11.58
N GLU A 82 6.18 4.91 10.69
CA GLU A 82 7.35 5.67 11.09
C GLU A 82 6.90 6.99 11.68
N MET A 83 7.06 7.11 13.00
CA MET A 83 6.89 8.35 13.74
C MET A 83 8.24 9.05 13.85
N SER A 84 8.65 9.76 12.79
CA SER A 84 9.80 10.68 12.87
C SER A 84 9.31 12.05 13.36
N GLY A 85 9.37 12.28 14.67
CA GLY A 85 9.03 13.56 15.29
C GLY A 85 7.53 13.88 15.25
N LYS A 86 7.14 15.03 14.68
CA LYS A 86 5.74 15.49 14.55
C LYS A 86 4.98 14.86 13.37
N THR A 87 5.67 14.20 12.46
CA THR A 87 5.09 13.65 11.23
C THR A 87 4.96 12.14 11.32
N CYS A 88 3.72 11.68 11.37
CA CYS A 88 3.36 10.27 11.32
C CYS A 88 3.25 9.86 9.85
N THR A 89 4.18 9.04 9.37
CA THR A 89 4.18 8.57 7.97
C THR A 89 3.99 7.08 7.95
N ARG A 90 2.98 6.64 7.19
CA ARG A 90 2.70 5.22 6.98
C ARG A 90 3.21 4.82 5.61
N ARG A 91 4.07 3.79 5.56
CA ARG A 91 4.50 3.20 4.28
C ARG A 91 3.42 2.27 3.75
N TYR A 92 3.26 2.28 2.45
CA TYR A 92 2.42 1.37 1.69
C TYR A 92 3.32 0.69 0.66
N GLN A 93 3.13 -0.60 0.48
CA GLN A 93 3.88 -1.40 -0.49
C GLN A 93 2.94 -1.98 -1.52
N ILE A 94 3.42 -2.10 -2.77
CA ILE A 94 2.66 -2.73 -3.84
C ILE A 94 2.42 -4.19 -3.46
N ALA A 95 1.16 -4.60 -3.41
CA ALA A 95 0.77 -5.97 -3.20
C ALA A 95 -0.41 -6.35 -4.08
N MET A 96 -0.54 -7.62 -4.39
CA MET A 96 -1.70 -8.19 -5.07
C MET A 96 -2.58 -8.88 -4.04
N VAL A 97 -3.91 -8.72 -4.13
CA VAL A 97 -4.82 -9.47 -3.27
C VAL A 97 -4.82 -10.93 -3.69
N ASP A 98 -4.47 -11.82 -2.77
CA ASP A 98 -4.45 -13.26 -3.00
C ASP A 98 -5.86 -13.85 -2.91
N VAL A 99 -6.17 -14.83 -3.76
CA VAL A 99 -7.39 -15.63 -3.64
C VAL A 99 -7.12 -16.66 -2.55
N ASP A 100 -7.62 -16.43 -1.34
CA ASP A 100 -7.76 -17.50 -0.35
C ASP A 100 -8.82 -18.47 -0.91
N ASP A 101 -8.39 -19.56 -1.54
CA ASP A 101 -9.22 -20.67 -2.06
C ASP A 101 -9.77 -21.54 -0.93
#